data_AF-A0A924XM24-F1
#
_entry.id   AF-A0A924XM24-F1
#
_cell.length_a   1.000
_cell.length_b   1.000
_cell.length_c   1.000
_cell.angle_alpha   90.00
_cell.angle_beta   90.00
_cell.angle_gamma   90.00
#
_symmetry.space_group_name_H-M   'P 1'
#
loop_
_entity.id
_entity.type
_entity.pdbx_description
1 polymer ?
#
loop_
_entity_poly.entity_id
_entity_poly.type
_entity_poly.pdbx_seq_one_letter_code
_entity_poly.pdbx_strand_id
1 'polypeptide(L)'
;MKPAQQIEVTKLTEQQAIEFAEKFIKRNGYTDLPPDKENLAYESIERESNVDEMLKTRHNTLERKAFGISRGRKGNSVGWTVVFKYKGSKSKNGRAVTVDLDGSKARVEHVDFILAKVDKKL
;
A
#
# COMPACT_ATOMS: atom_id res chain seq x y z
N MET A 1 37.07 -19.52 7.27
CA MET A 1 35.67 -19.22 6.88
C MET A 1 35.15 -18.12 7.80
N LYS A 2 34.75 -16.97 7.26
CA LYS A 2 34.06 -15.92 8.04
C LYS A 2 32.59 -16.34 8.21
N PRO A 3 31.97 -16.21 9.38
CA PRO A 3 30.55 -16.49 9.53
C PRO A 3 29.75 -15.46 8.72
N ALA A 4 28.77 -15.94 7.96
CA ALA A 4 27.81 -15.09 7.27
C ALA A 4 27.07 -14.25 8.31
N GLN A 5 27.10 -12.93 8.16
CA GLN A 5 26.29 -12.02 8.97
C GLN A 5 24.82 -12.35 8.74
N GLN A 6 24.18 -12.89 9.78
CA GLN A 6 22.75 -13.07 9.85
C GLN A 6 22.16 -11.65 9.92
N ILE A 7 21.71 -11.12 8.78
CA ILE A 7 21.03 -9.83 8.75
C ILE A 7 19.74 -10.04 9.56
N GLU A 8 19.69 -9.51 10.77
CA GLU A 8 18.44 -9.45 11.52
C GLU A 8 17.47 -8.57 10.73
N VAL A 9 16.55 -9.23 10.03
CA VAL A 9 15.50 -8.55 9.30
C VAL A 9 14.51 -8.02 10.33
N THR A 10 14.70 -6.77 10.74
CA THR A 10 13.80 -6.10 11.70
C THR A 10 12.41 -6.02 11.09
N LYS A 11 11.47 -6.78 11.67
CA LYS A 11 10.07 -6.77 11.22
C LYS A 11 9.44 -5.41 11.56
N LEU A 12 8.74 -4.83 10.58
CA LEU A 12 7.93 -3.64 10.74
C LEU A 12 6.90 -3.85 11.84
N THR A 13 6.83 -2.89 12.76
CA THR A 13 5.70 -2.73 13.66
C THR A 13 4.46 -2.30 12.87
N GLU A 14 3.28 -2.42 13.50
CA GLU A 14 2.02 -1.95 12.92
C GLU A 14 2.10 -0.47 12.49
N GLN A 15 2.61 0.39 13.37
CA GLN A 15 2.76 1.81 13.11
C GLN A 15 3.72 2.09 11.95
N GLN A 16 4.84 1.37 11.89
CA GLN A 16 5.80 1.49 10.79
C GLN A 16 5.17 1.03 9.46
N ALA A 17 4.34 -0.01 9.47
CA ALA A 17 3.64 -0.47 8.28
C ALA A 17 2.61 0.56 7.79
N ILE A 18 1.88 1.22 8.70
CA ILE A 18 0.95 2.30 8.37
C ILE A 18 1.69 3.48 7.74
N GLU A 19 2.75 3.97 8.39
CA GLU A 19 3.54 5.10 7.89
C GLU A 19 4.21 4.79 6.55
N PHE A 20 4.70 3.55 6.40
CA PHE A 20 5.23 3.08 5.14
C PHE A 20 4.17 3.14 4.05
N ALA A 21 2.97 2.60 4.30
CA ALA A 21 1.89 2.57 3.33
C ALA A 21 1.38 3.97 2.95
N GLU A 22 1.27 4.89 3.91
CA GLU A 22 0.92 6.29 3.65
C GLU A 22 1.93 6.98 2.72
N LYS A 23 3.23 6.79 2.99
CA LYS A 23 4.30 7.29 2.11
C LYS A 23 4.26 6.61 0.74
N PHE A 24 3.94 5.33 0.71
CA PHE A 24 3.88 4.54 -0.51
C PHE A 24 2.76 5.01 -1.45
N ILE A 25 1.53 5.23 -0.97
CA ILE A 25 0.43 5.73 -1.81
C ILE A 25 0.67 7.16 -2.30
N LYS A 26 1.32 7.99 -1.47
CA LYS A 26 1.73 9.35 -1.85
C LYS A 26 2.70 9.31 -3.02
N ARG A 27 3.80 8.55 -2.88
CA ARG A 27 4.81 8.39 -3.92
C ARG A 27 4.22 7.85 -5.22
N ASN A 28 3.28 6.92 -5.12
CA ASN A 28 2.64 6.30 -6.28
C ASN A 28 1.55 7.15 -6.95
N GLY A 29 1.27 8.36 -6.44
CA GLY A 29 0.36 9.31 -7.07
C GLY A 29 -1.11 9.10 -6.76
N TYR A 30 -1.46 8.32 -5.73
CA TYR A 30 -2.88 8.13 -5.36
C TYR A 30 -3.49 9.31 -4.60
N THR A 31 -2.65 10.22 -4.12
CA THR A 31 -3.06 11.40 -3.35
C THR A 31 -3.10 12.65 -4.24
N ASP A 32 -3.49 13.78 -3.66
CA ASP A 32 -3.40 15.12 -4.25
C ASP A 32 -2.00 15.75 -4.15
N LEU A 33 -1.01 15.01 -3.64
CA LEU A 33 0.38 15.43 -3.63
C LEU A 33 1.11 14.88 -4.87
N PRO A 34 2.15 15.57 -5.36
CA PRO A 34 2.87 15.13 -6.54
C PRO A 34 3.50 13.74 -6.33
N PRO A 35 3.39 12.82 -7.31
CA PRO A 35 4.04 11.52 -7.28
C PRO A 35 5.55 11.65 -7.46
N ASP A 36 6.29 10.65 -6.99
CA ASP A 36 7.68 10.47 -7.34
C ASP A 36 7.74 9.47 -8.51
N LYS A 37 7.92 10.03 -9.70
CA LYS A 37 7.84 9.31 -10.98
C LYS A 37 9.00 8.33 -11.19
N GLU A 38 10.09 8.47 -10.45
CA GLU A 38 11.30 7.63 -10.59
C GLU A 38 11.14 6.31 -9.83
N ASN A 39 10.26 6.26 -8.84
CA ASN A 39 10.10 5.13 -7.93
C ASN A 39 8.64 4.64 -7.84
N LEU A 40 7.96 4.60 -8.98
CA LEU A 40 6.59 4.08 -9.08
C LEU A 40 6.58 2.56 -8.95
N ALA A 41 5.65 2.06 -8.14
CA ALA A 41 5.29 0.66 -8.10
C ALA A 41 4.09 0.44 -9.01
N TYR A 42 4.19 -0.54 -9.88
CA TYR A 42 3.09 -0.95 -10.76
C TYR A 42 2.12 -1.88 -10.01
N GLU A 43 0.82 -1.72 -10.24
CA GLU A 43 -0.18 -2.71 -9.82
C GLU A 43 -0.02 -3.98 -10.67
N SER A 44 -0.38 -5.14 -10.12
CA SER A 44 -0.19 -6.44 -10.80
C SER A 44 -0.94 -6.61 -12.14
N ILE A 45 -1.87 -5.70 -12.47
CA ILE A 45 -2.69 -5.75 -13.68
C ILE A 45 -2.56 -4.42 -14.47
N GLU A 46 -1.58 -3.57 -14.16
CA GLU A 46 -1.40 -2.33 -14.93
C GLU A 46 -1.00 -2.63 -16.38
N ARG A 47 -1.97 -2.42 -17.27
CA ARG A 47 -1.86 -2.58 -18.73
C ARG A 47 -1.55 -1.25 -19.43
N GLU A 48 -1.42 -0.17 -18.67
CA GLU A 48 -1.18 1.16 -19.22
C GLU A 48 0.25 1.23 -19.76
N SER A 49 0.37 1.47 -21.07
CA SER A 49 1.64 1.60 -21.77
C SER A 49 2.33 2.95 -21.52
N ASN A 50 1.69 3.85 -20.75
CA ASN A 50 2.19 5.20 -20.46
C ASN A 50 2.01 5.54 -18.96
N VAL A 51 3.12 5.94 -18.32
CA VAL A 51 3.17 6.36 -16.92
C VAL A 51 2.28 7.57 -16.64
N ASP A 52 2.17 8.52 -17.57
CA ASP A 52 1.38 9.73 -17.33
C ASP A 52 -0.13 9.46 -17.35
N GLU A 53 -0.61 8.53 -18.18
CA GLU A 53 -2.02 8.12 -18.18
C GLU A 53 -2.36 7.34 -16.90
N MET A 54 -1.47 6.43 -16.47
CA MET A 54 -1.58 5.77 -15.17
C MET A 54 -1.62 6.76 -14.00
N LEU A 55 -0.78 7.80 -14.01
CA LEU A 55 -0.81 8.81 -12.95
C LEU A 55 -2.09 9.64 -12.95
N LYS A 56 -2.68 9.90 -14.13
CA LYS A 56 -4.00 10.57 -14.22
C LYS A 56 -5.09 9.73 -13.56
N THR A 57 -5.09 8.41 -13.78
CA THR A 57 -6.12 7.53 -13.19
C THR A 57 -5.95 7.33 -11.68
N ARG A 58 -4.72 7.44 -11.17
CA ARG A 58 -4.43 7.35 -9.73
C ARG A 58 -4.66 8.67 -8.99
N HIS A 59 -4.45 9.81 -9.63
CA HIS A 59 -4.38 11.11 -8.98
C HIS A 59 -5.61 11.44 -8.12
N ASN A 60 -5.37 11.82 -6.86
CA ASN A 60 -6.40 12.29 -5.92
C ASN A 60 -7.55 11.29 -5.69
N THR A 61 -7.29 9.98 -5.83
CA THR A 61 -8.30 8.94 -5.66
C THR A 61 -8.40 8.41 -4.23
N LEU A 62 -7.32 8.45 -3.44
CA LEU A 62 -7.29 7.93 -2.07
C LEU A 62 -7.10 9.04 -1.03
N GLU A 63 -7.66 8.80 0.15
CA GLU A 63 -7.35 9.58 1.35
C GLU A 63 -5.87 9.39 1.73
N ARG A 64 -5.22 10.47 2.19
CA ARG A 64 -3.80 10.44 2.57
C ARG A 64 -3.52 9.56 3.79
N LYS A 65 -4.54 9.39 4.64
CA LYS A 65 -4.45 8.67 5.90
C LYS A 65 -5.05 7.28 5.79
N ALA A 66 -4.38 6.31 6.37
CA ALA A 66 -4.89 4.96 6.43
C ALA A 66 -6.20 4.92 7.23
N PHE A 67 -7.16 4.15 6.74
CA PHE A 67 -8.44 3.91 7.41
C PHE A 67 -8.36 2.75 8.41
N GLY A 68 -7.56 1.75 8.09
CA GLY A 68 -7.46 0.53 8.89
C GLY A 68 -6.29 -0.34 8.48
N ILE A 69 -6.01 -1.33 9.30
CA ILE A 69 -4.92 -2.28 9.11
C ILE A 69 -5.40 -3.68 9.49
N SER A 70 -4.92 -4.67 8.75
CA SER A 70 -5.07 -6.10 9.02
C SER A 70 -3.74 -6.80 8.93
N ARG A 71 -3.62 -7.93 9.65
CA ARG A 71 -2.44 -8.79 9.54
C ARG A 71 -2.61 -9.79 8.40
N GLY A 72 -1.51 -10.05 7.70
CA GLY A 72 -1.49 -10.91 6.51
C GLY A 72 -1.83 -10.15 5.23
N ARG A 73 -1.70 -10.87 4.11
CA ARG A 73 -1.90 -10.42 2.74
C ARG A 73 -3.02 -11.25 2.12
N LYS A 74 -3.72 -10.73 1.11
CA LYS A 74 -4.72 -11.53 0.38
C LYS A 74 -4.07 -12.80 -0.19
N GLY A 75 -4.43 -13.97 0.34
CA GLY A 75 -3.90 -15.28 -0.06
C GLY A 75 -2.61 -15.73 0.64
N ASN A 76 -2.04 -14.97 1.59
CA ASN A 76 -0.87 -15.36 2.39
C ASN A 76 -0.94 -14.78 3.81
N SER A 77 -0.55 -15.52 4.84
CA SER A 77 -0.61 -15.07 6.24
C SER A 77 0.51 -14.10 6.64
N VAL A 78 1.53 -13.91 5.79
CA VAL A 78 2.72 -13.11 6.14
C VAL A 78 2.60 -11.70 5.57
N GLY A 79 2.67 -10.68 6.45
CA GLY A 79 2.73 -9.27 6.07
C GLY A 79 1.69 -8.39 6.78
N TRP A 80 1.51 -7.18 6.27
CA TRP A 80 0.48 -6.23 6.67
C TRP A 80 -0.36 -5.82 5.46
N THR A 81 -1.66 -5.63 5.69
CA THR A 81 -2.58 -5.02 4.74
C THR A 81 -3.07 -3.70 5.33
N VAL A 82 -2.70 -2.58 4.71
CA VAL A 82 -3.12 -1.23 5.12
C VAL A 82 -4.15 -0.71 4.14
N VAL A 83 -5.31 -0.30 4.64
CA VAL A 83 -6.48 0.04 3.83
C VAL A 83 -6.71 1.55 3.83
N PHE A 84 -7.01 2.09 2.66
CA PHE A 84 -7.29 3.50 2.41
C PHE A 84 -8.69 3.65 1.83
N LYS A 85 -9.37 4.73 2.24
CA LYS A 85 -10.65 5.11 1.65
C LYS A 85 -10.44 5.81 0.32
N TYR A 86 -11.41 5.65 -0.57
CA TYR A 86 -11.53 6.52 -1.73
C TYR A 86 -11.95 7.92 -1.29
N LYS A 87 -11.27 8.93 -1.81
CA LYS A 87 -11.55 10.33 -1.49
C LYS A 87 -12.93 10.72 -2.00
N GLY A 88 -13.72 11.37 -1.13
CA GLY A 88 -15.08 11.84 -1.47
C GLY A 88 -16.11 10.73 -1.74
N SER A 89 -15.76 9.45 -1.55
CA SER A 89 -16.66 8.33 -1.79
C SER A 89 -17.40 7.89 -0.53
N LYS A 90 -18.70 7.56 -0.69
CA LYS A 90 -19.48 6.85 0.35
C LYS A 90 -19.37 5.32 0.23
N SER A 91 -18.48 4.83 -0.63
CA SER A 91 -18.29 3.40 -0.83
C SER A 91 -17.91 2.69 0.47
N LYS A 92 -18.42 1.48 0.63
CA LYS A 92 -17.99 0.56 1.69
C LYS A 92 -16.68 -0.15 1.34
N ASN A 93 -16.11 0.16 0.18
CA ASN A 93 -14.85 -0.37 -0.31
C ASN A 93 -13.75 0.69 -0.22
N GLY A 94 -12.52 0.21 -0.15
CA GLY A 94 -11.30 1.00 -0.26
C GLY A 94 -10.25 0.28 -1.10
N ARG A 95 -9.08 0.90 -1.17
CA ARG A 95 -7.89 0.31 -1.81
C ARG A 95 -6.90 -0.08 -0.72
N ALA A 96 -6.19 -1.18 -0.92
CA ALA A 96 -5.24 -1.69 0.08
C ALA A 96 -3.81 -1.65 -0.44
N VAL A 97 -2.87 -1.34 0.44
CA VAL A 97 -1.44 -1.60 0.27
C VAL A 97 -1.11 -2.86 1.04
N THR A 98 -0.52 -3.84 0.38
CA THR A 98 0.07 -4.99 1.05
C THR A 98 1.56 -4.79 1.16
N VAL A 99 2.13 -5.07 2.33
CA VAL A 99 3.55 -4.92 2.63
C VAL A 99 4.07 -6.16 3.35
N ASP A 100 5.22 -6.66 2.95
CA ASP A 100 5.87 -7.78 3.62
C ASP A 100 6.30 -7.35 5.05
N LEU A 101 6.52 -8.32 5.95
CA LEU A 101 6.82 -8.01 7.36
C LEU A 101 8.08 -7.16 7.55
N ASP A 102 8.98 -7.14 6.58
CA ASP A 102 10.23 -6.39 6.61
C ASP A 102 10.20 -5.12 5.75
N GLY A 103 9.08 -4.83 5.08
CA GLY A 103 8.96 -3.69 4.17
C GLY A 103 9.68 -3.85 2.83
N SER A 104 10.32 -4.98 2.57
CA SER A 104 11.13 -5.21 1.36
C SER A 104 10.29 -5.20 0.08
N LYS A 105 9.01 -5.59 0.19
CA LYS A 105 8.05 -5.57 -0.91
C LYS A 105 6.76 -4.93 -0.46
N ALA A 106 6.24 -4.05 -1.29
CA ALA A 106 4.91 -3.51 -1.14
C ALA A 106 4.26 -3.30 -2.51
N ARG A 107 2.93 -3.39 -2.55
CA ARG A 107 2.14 -3.06 -3.74
C ARG A 107 0.76 -2.55 -3.35
N VAL A 108 0.18 -1.76 -4.24
CA VAL A 108 -1.26 -1.47 -4.19
C VAL A 108 -2.00 -2.67 -4.79
N GLU A 109 -3.01 -3.17 -4.08
CA GLU A 109 -3.86 -4.26 -4.56
C GLU A 109 -4.98 -3.71 -5.43
N HIS A 110 -5.00 -4.12 -6.70
CA HIS A 110 -6.02 -3.71 -7.67
C HIS A 110 -7.46 -4.07 -7.25
N VAL A 111 -7.64 -5.11 -6.43
CA VAL A 111 -8.97 -5.52 -5.97
C VAL A 111 -9.39 -4.69 -4.77
N ASP A 112 -10.61 -4.19 -4.81
CA ASP A 112 -11.24 -3.47 -3.70
C ASP A 112 -11.22 -4.28 -2.40
N PHE A 113 -10.96 -3.58 -1.29
CA PHE A 113 -11.01 -4.12 0.05
C PHE A 113 -12.28 -3.65 0.76
N ILE A 114 -13.01 -4.55 1.40
CA ILE A 114 -14.23 -4.20 2.16
C ILE A 114 -13.80 -3.54 3.46
N LEU A 115 -14.13 -2.26 3.65
CA LEU A 115 -13.68 -1.46 4.80
C LEU A 115 -14.10 -2.06 6.15
N ALA A 116 -15.25 -2.73 6.19
CA ALA A 116 -15.74 -3.40 7.40
C ALA A 116 -14.97 -4.68 7.78
N LYS A 117 -14.00 -5.11 6.97
CA LYS A 117 -13.21 -6.33 7.19
C LYS A 117 -11.79 -6.07 7.70
N VAL A 118 -11.46 -4.82 8.03
CA VAL A 118 -10.18 -4.52 8.68
C VAL A 118 -10.15 -5.07 10.11
N ASP A 119 -9.00 -5.55 10.55
CA ASP A 119 -8.82 -6.10 11.91
C ASP A 119 -8.87 -4.95 12.92
N LYS A 120 -8.27 -3.82 12.55
CA LYS A 120 -8.24 -2.59 13.34
C LYS A 120 -8.55 -1.39 12.47
N LYS A 121 -9.46 -0.55 12.96
CA LYS A 121 -9.76 0.77 12.39
C LYS A 121 -8.91 1.84 13.08
N LEU A 122 -8.44 2.81 12.31
CA LEU A 122 -7.59 3.92 12.75
C LEU A 122 -8.39 5.21 12.93
#